data_AF-A0A2I0VZY2-F1
#
_entry.id   AF-A0A2I0VZY2-F1
#
_cell.length_a   1.000
_cell.length_b   1.000
_cell.length_c   1.000
_cell.angle_alpha   90.00
_cell.angle_beta   90.00
_cell.angle_gamma   90.00
#
_symmetry.space_group_name_H-M   'P 1'
#
loop_
_entity.id
_entity.type
_entity.pdbx_description
1 polymer ?
#
loop_
_entity_poly.entity_id
_entity_poly.type
_entity_poly.pdbx_seq_one_letter_code
_entity_poly.pdbx_strand_id
1 'polypeptide(L)'
;MDVSDYLEETIAEYMFDGTPEICCRKLEDMLCHSFHCMPSDALESRFRLHPLHFLSLKTCIVLSSAYRIQASNVDDVSKKFKMARAAAACSLLIACATHHLFMSDTSIIQNTALFWITAGESILYLIRIAKSSGQFVVSDINLTFVGSHFAIEGQSKSQEGLLVSSARFIDSVSLIMINLWPFLANGHSYMECIENPANFRSLQITNSNKCRNDGRNAGYVGKYGGRECIVEWNGLHQLAVCCLVYARYLANICHGPESYLSGKVGYLERVLKETVL
;
A
#
# COMPACT_ATOMS: atom_id res chain seq x y z
N MET A 1 -15.34 -24.15 10.24
CA MET A 1 -14.74 -22.95 10.86
C MET A 1 -15.02 -21.79 9.95
N ASP A 2 -15.56 -20.68 10.46
CA ASP A 2 -15.84 -19.49 9.65
C ASP A 2 -14.54 -18.79 9.23
N VAL A 3 -14.58 -18.01 8.15
CA VAL A 3 -13.43 -17.22 7.66
C VAL A 3 -12.98 -16.19 8.68
N SER A 4 -13.94 -15.62 9.41
CA SER A 4 -13.66 -14.71 10.50
C SER A 4 -12.95 -15.41 11.65
N ASP A 5 -13.38 -16.62 12.03
CA ASP A 5 -12.78 -17.38 13.14
C ASP A 5 -11.32 -17.74 12.85
N TYR A 6 -11.03 -18.18 11.61
CA TYR A 6 -9.65 -18.48 11.18
C TYR A 6 -8.75 -17.25 11.16
N LEU A 7 -9.29 -16.10 10.76
CA LEU A 7 -8.54 -14.84 10.80
C LEU A 7 -8.23 -14.43 12.24
N GLU A 8 -9.18 -14.52 13.16
CA GLU A 8 -8.94 -14.21 14.57
C GLU A 8 -7.94 -15.19 15.20
N GLU A 9 -8.02 -16.48 14.86
CA GLU A 9 -7.05 -17.49 15.30
C GLU A 9 -5.65 -17.18 14.77
N THR A 10 -5.52 -16.88 13.47
CA THR A 10 -4.23 -16.52 12.85
C THR A 10 -3.65 -15.23 13.45
N ILE A 11 -4.49 -14.25 13.78
CA ILE A 11 -4.08 -13.03 14.47
C ILE A 11 -3.68 -13.33 15.91
N ALA A 12 -4.41 -14.17 16.62
CA ALA A 12 -4.09 -14.57 17.98
C ALA A 12 -2.74 -15.30 18.04
N GLU A 13 -2.49 -16.22 17.11
CA GLU A 13 -1.19 -16.88 16.94
C GLU A 13 -0.06 -15.87 16.65
N TYR A 14 -0.29 -14.88 15.79
CA TYR A 14 0.67 -13.81 15.54
C TYR A 14 1.01 -13.02 16.81
N MET A 15 0.00 -12.73 17.63
CA MET A 15 0.17 -12.03 18.90
C MET A 15 0.84 -12.91 19.97
N PHE A 16 0.76 -14.24 19.86
CA PHE A 16 1.22 -15.20 20.88
C PHE A 16 2.61 -15.77 20.60
N ASP A 17 2.88 -16.25 19.37
CA ASP A 17 4.11 -16.97 19.01
C ASP A 17 5.20 -16.07 18.39
N GLY A 18 4.85 -14.85 17.99
CA GLY A 18 5.81 -13.86 17.48
C GLY A 18 6.59 -14.28 16.23
N THR A 19 6.11 -15.25 15.43
CA THR A 19 6.72 -15.68 14.17
C THR A 19 6.06 -15.00 12.96
N PRO A 20 6.46 -13.76 12.61
CA PRO A 20 5.76 -12.96 11.60
C PRO A 20 5.78 -13.60 10.19
N GLU A 21 6.75 -14.47 9.89
CA GLU A 21 6.91 -15.13 8.59
C GLU A 21 5.86 -16.21 8.32
N ILE A 22 5.45 -16.95 9.35
CA ILE A 22 4.38 -17.95 9.24
C ILE A 22 3.03 -17.23 9.13
N CYS A 23 2.84 -16.18 9.94
CA CYS A 23 1.67 -15.32 9.88
C CYS A 23 1.47 -14.71 8.48
N CYS A 24 2.50 -14.11 7.88
CA CYS A 24 2.40 -13.53 6.54
C CYS A 24 1.93 -14.55 5.50
N ARG A 25 2.51 -15.76 5.49
CA ARG A 25 2.09 -16.82 4.55
C ARG A 25 0.64 -17.24 4.78
N LYS A 26 0.24 -17.49 6.02
CA LYS A 26 -1.16 -17.87 6.34
C LYS A 26 -2.16 -16.81 5.89
N LEU A 27 -1.85 -15.53 6.11
CA LEU A 27 -2.70 -14.42 5.73
C LEU A 27 -2.73 -14.18 4.21
N GLU A 28 -1.60 -14.31 3.52
CA GLU A 28 -1.55 -14.28 2.05
C GLU A 28 -2.36 -15.43 1.44
N ASP A 29 -2.21 -16.63 1.98
CA ASP A 29 -2.98 -17.80 1.56
C ASP A 29 -4.47 -17.55 1.78
N MET A 30 -4.89 -16.96 2.89
CA MET A 30 -6.29 -16.60 3.13
C MET A 30 -6.85 -15.59 2.12
N LEU A 31 -6.01 -14.67 1.64
CA LEU A 31 -6.40 -13.69 0.62
C LEU A 31 -6.46 -14.30 -0.80
N CYS A 32 -5.63 -15.32 -1.07
CA CYS A 32 -5.48 -15.97 -2.37
C CYS A 32 -6.31 -17.24 -2.57
N HIS A 33 -6.59 -17.99 -1.50
CA HIS A 33 -7.20 -19.31 -1.52
C HIS A 33 -8.59 -19.33 -0.86
N SER A 34 -9.48 -20.00 -1.58
CA SER A 34 -10.67 -20.68 -1.09
C SER A 34 -10.41 -21.48 0.19
N PHE A 35 -11.31 -21.38 1.14
CA PHE A 35 -11.35 -22.22 2.35
C PHE A 35 -11.30 -23.71 2.00
N HIS A 36 -10.22 -24.39 2.36
CA HIS A 36 -10.21 -25.85 2.54
C HIS A 36 -10.60 -26.17 3.98
N CYS A 37 -11.88 -26.02 4.32
CA CYS A 37 -12.42 -26.51 5.59
C CYS A 37 -13.36 -27.70 5.43
N MET A 38 -13.56 -28.23 4.21
CA MET A 38 -14.45 -29.37 3.97
C MET A 38 -13.77 -30.42 3.08
N PRO A 39 -13.82 -31.72 3.46
CA PRO A 39 -13.50 -32.80 2.55
C PRO A 39 -14.73 -33.04 1.66
N SER A 40 -14.75 -32.52 0.44
CA SER A 40 -15.69 -33.03 -0.57
C SER A 40 -15.32 -32.61 -1.99
N ASP A 41 -15.42 -33.58 -2.89
CA ASP A 41 -15.14 -33.58 -4.33
C ASP A 41 -16.09 -32.69 -5.17
N ALA A 42 -16.39 -31.48 -4.71
CA ALA A 42 -17.21 -30.52 -5.44
C ALA A 42 -16.36 -29.35 -5.93
N LEU A 43 -15.96 -29.43 -7.21
CA LEU A 43 -15.58 -28.32 -8.11
C LEU A 43 -15.03 -27.06 -7.40
N GLU A 44 -13.69 -26.96 -7.32
CA GLU A 44 -12.87 -25.80 -6.92
C GLU A 44 -13.59 -24.42 -6.92
N SER A 45 -14.38 -24.10 -5.90
CA SER A 45 -14.99 -22.79 -5.79
C SER A 45 -13.98 -21.81 -5.19
N ARG A 46 -13.10 -21.29 -6.06
CA ARG A 46 -12.09 -20.27 -5.72
C ARG A 46 -12.79 -18.94 -5.46
N PHE A 47 -13.04 -18.64 -4.20
CA PHE A 47 -13.52 -17.31 -3.80
C PHE A 47 -12.32 -16.42 -3.46
N ARG A 48 -12.29 -15.23 -4.04
CA ARG A 48 -11.32 -14.17 -3.72
C ARG A 48 -12.07 -13.08 -2.98
N LEU A 49 -11.53 -12.64 -1.84
CA LEU A 49 -12.16 -11.56 -1.11
C LEU A 49 -11.93 -10.25 -1.85
N HIS A 50 -13.01 -9.51 -2.09
CA HIS A 50 -12.93 -8.18 -2.68
C HIS A 50 -12.05 -7.27 -1.80
N PRO A 51 -11.18 -6.39 -2.34
CA PRO A 51 -10.28 -5.57 -1.50
C PRO A 51 -10.99 -4.63 -0.52
N LEU A 52 -12.26 -4.28 -0.78
CA LEU A 52 -13.11 -3.51 0.16
C LEU A 52 -13.81 -4.38 1.22
N HIS A 53 -13.71 -5.71 1.14
CA HIS A 53 -14.29 -6.59 2.15
C HIS A 53 -13.57 -6.39 3.48
N PHE A 54 -14.32 -6.30 4.59
CA PHE A 54 -13.74 -5.99 5.90
C PHE A 54 -12.65 -7.00 6.31
N LEU A 55 -12.81 -8.28 5.95
CA LEU A 55 -11.79 -9.33 6.18
C LEU A 55 -10.52 -9.06 5.37
N SER A 56 -10.63 -8.64 4.10
CA SER A 56 -9.45 -8.27 3.29
C SER A 56 -8.69 -7.11 3.91
N LEU A 57 -9.42 -6.06 4.32
CA LEU A 57 -8.82 -4.88 4.94
C LEU A 57 -8.12 -5.22 6.25
N LYS A 58 -8.80 -5.98 7.12
CA LYS A 58 -8.23 -6.45 8.38
C LYS A 58 -6.97 -7.28 8.16
N THR A 59 -6.98 -8.16 7.16
CA THR A 59 -5.82 -8.98 6.79
C THR A 59 -4.66 -8.14 6.27
N CYS A 60 -4.92 -7.18 5.37
CA CYS A 60 -3.90 -6.28 4.86
C CYS A 60 -3.29 -5.41 5.97
N ILE A 61 -4.10 -4.98 6.96
CA ILE A 61 -3.60 -4.21 8.11
C ILE A 61 -2.59 -5.06 8.91
N VAL A 62 -2.94 -6.31 9.21
CA VAL A 62 -2.05 -7.23 9.95
C VAL A 62 -0.81 -7.58 9.13
N LEU A 63 -0.97 -7.88 7.84
CA LEU A 63 0.14 -8.14 6.92
C LEU A 63 1.12 -6.96 6.84
N SER A 64 0.61 -5.74 6.69
CA SER A 64 1.45 -4.53 6.67
C SER A 64 2.31 -4.44 7.94
N SER A 65 1.71 -4.68 9.12
CA SER A 65 2.44 -4.67 10.39
C SER A 65 3.49 -5.78 10.47
N ALA A 66 3.11 -7.01 10.14
CA ALA A 66 4.02 -8.16 10.17
C ALA A 66 5.21 -7.98 9.22
N TYR A 67 5.00 -7.47 8.01
CA TYR A 67 6.07 -7.17 7.07
C TYR A 67 7.01 -6.07 7.58
N ARG A 68 6.49 -5.02 8.23
CA ARG A 68 7.32 -3.96 8.81
C ARG A 68 8.23 -4.48 9.92
N ILE A 69 7.72 -5.36 10.78
CA ILE A 69 8.50 -6.00 11.83
C ILE A 69 9.60 -6.87 11.22
N GLN A 70 9.26 -7.69 10.21
CA GLN A 70 10.26 -8.50 9.49
C GLN A 70 11.34 -7.64 8.83
N ALA A 71 10.96 -6.56 8.15
CA ALA A 71 11.94 -5.67 7.52
C ALA A 71 12.88 -5.01 8.55
N SER A 72 12.41 -4.80 9.78
CA SER A 72 13.21 -4.20 10.85
C SER A 72 14.18 -5.19 11.49
N ASN A 73 13.81 -6.47 11.57
CA ASN A 73 14.56 -7.51 12.29
C ASN A 73 15.49 -8.35 11.40
N VAL A 74 15.50 -8.12 10.08
CA VAL A 74 16.31 -8.88 9.13
C VAL A 74 17.53 -8.08 8.69
N ASP A 75 18.71 -8.68 8.81
CA ASP A 75 19.99 -8.08 8.39
C ASP A 75 20.25 -8.20 6.88
N ASP A 76 19.70 -9.22 6.23
CA ASP A 76 19.78 -9.38 4.77
C ASP A 76 19.02 -8.25 4.07
N VAL A 77 19.77 -7.34 3.45
CA VAL A 77 19.28 -6.18 2.70
C VAL A 77 18.25 -6.56 1.63
N SER A 78 18.45 -7.69 0.94
CA SER A 78 17.53 -8.15 -0.11
C SER A 78 16.19 -8.58 0.47
N LYS A 79 16.21 -9.39 1.53
CA LYS A 79 14.99 -9.81 2.24
C LYS A 79 14.31 -8.61 2.91
N LYS A 80 15.06 -7.73 3.56
CA LYS A 80 14.57 -6.48 4.15
C LYS A 80 13.86 -5.60 3.13
N PHE A 81 14.43 -5.44 1.94
CA PHE A 81 13.82 -4.68 0.84
C PHE A 81 12.49 -5.30 0.40
N LYS A 82 12.44 -6.63 0.19
CA LYS A 82 11.21 -7.33 -0.19
C LYS A 82 10.09 -7.13 0.83
N MET A 83 10.40 -7.29 2.12
CA MET A 83 9.41 -7.09 3.20
C MET A 83 8.95 -5.63 3.28
N ALA A 84 9.86 -4.66 3.17
CA ALA A 84 9.50 -3.25 3.14
C ALA A 84 8.60 -2.89 1.94
N ARG A 85 8.86 -3.51 0.78
CA ARG A 85 8.04 -3.33 -0.43
C ARG A 85 6.63 -3.88 -0.24
N ALA A 86 6.50 -5.09 0.34
CA ALA A 86 5.23 -5.70 0.69
C ALA A 86 4.41 -4.85 1.66
N ALA A 87 5.06 -4.30 2.68
CA ALA A 87 4.44 -3.39 3.65
C ALA A 87 3.92 -2.10 2.98
N ALA A 88 4.69 -1.53 2.06
CA ALA A 88 4.29 -0.35 1.30
C ALA A 88 3.07 -0.64 0.41
N ALA A 89 3.08 -1.78 -0.28
CA ALA A 89 1.96 -2.23 -1.11
C ALA A 89 0.67 -2.46 -0.30
N CYS A 90 0.75 -3.16 0.84
CA CYS A 90 -0.39 -3.32 1.76
C CYS A 90 -0.93 -1.95 2.21
N SER A 91 -0.04 -1.07 2.66
CA SER A 91 -0.43 0.23 3.21
C SER A 91 -1.12 1.11 2.17
N LEU A 92 -0.63 1.10 0.93
CA LEU A 92 -1.28 1.79 -0.19
C LEU A 92 -2.65 1.21 -0.52
N LEU A 93 -2.79 -0.13 -0.53
CA LEU A 93 -4.08 -0.77 -0.77
C LEU A 93 -5.12 -0.36 0.29
N ILE A 94 -4.74 -0.37 1.56
CA ILE A 94 -5.61 0.06 2.67
C ILE A 94 -5.96 1.55 2.55
N ALA A 95 -4.98 2.41 2.22
CA ALA A 95 -5.22 3.84 2.04
C ALA A 95 -6.19 4.13 0.89
N CYS A 96 -6.05 3.43 -0.25
CA CYS A 96 -6.95 3.57 -1.38
C CYS A 96 -8.37 3.06 -1.03
N ALA A 97 -8.46 1.91 -0.35
CA ALA A 97 -9.74 1.34 0.06
C ALA A 97 -10.50 2.22 1.05
N THR A 98 -9.79 2.74 2.05
CA THR A 98 -10.36 3.64 3.05
C THR A 98 -10.74 4.99 2.45
N HIS A 99 -9.99 5.49 1.46
CA HIS A 99 -10.38 6.65 0.67
C HIS A 99 -11.69 6.41 -0.08
N HIS A 100 -11.86 5.26 -0.74
CA HIS A 100 -13.11 4.92 -1.42
C HIS A 100 -14.29 4.88 -0.45
N LEU A 101 -14.12 4.31 0.74
CA LEU A 101 -15.13 4.33 1.79
C LEU A 101 -15.42 5.77 2.26
N PHE A 102 -14.39 6.60 2.40
CA PHE A 102 -14.51 8.00 2.81
C PHE A 102 -15.33 8.84 1.84
N MET A 103 -15.23 8.55 0.54
CA MET A 103 -16.06 9.20 -0.48
C MET A 103 -17.55 8.93 -0.31
N SER A 104 -17.92 7.85 0.38
CA SER A 104 -19.31 7.52 0.72
C SER A 104 -19.70 7.94 2.14
N ASP A 105 -18.76 7.88 3.09
CA ASP A 105 -18.96 8.24 4.48
C ASP A 105 -17.80 9.12 4.98
N THR A 106 -18.04 10.43 5.10
CA THR A 106 -17.01 11.38 5.51
C THR A 106 -16.62 11.27 6.99
N SER A 107 -17.35 10.49 7.82
CA SER A 107 -17.02 10.31 9.23
C SER A 107 -15.67 9.63 9.46
N ILE A 108 -15.19 8.85 8.48
CA ILE A 108 -13.91 8.15 8.54
C ILE A 108 -12.73 8.96 7.97
N ILE A 109 -12.90 10.27 7.79
CA ILE A 109 -11.85 11.18 7.29
C ILE A 109 -10.53 11.07 8.08
N GLN A 110 -10.62 10.94 9.41
CA GLN A 110 -9.45 10.82 10.27
C GLN A 110 -8.69 9.51 10.03
N ASN A 111 -9.43 8.39 9.92
CA ASN A 111 -8.83 7.09 9.63
C ASN A 111 -8.18 7.10 8.25
N THR A 112 -8.85 7.71 7.27
CA THR A 112 -8.32 7.89 5.91
C THR A 112 -7.01 8.66 5.93
N ALA A 113 -6.95 9.78 6.66
CA ALA A 113 -5.71 10.54 6.83
C ALA A 113 -4.58 9.67 7.42
N LEU A 114 -4.86 8.91 8.48
CA LEU A 114 -3.88 8.02 9.12
C LEU A 114 -3.34 6.94 8.16
N PHE A 115 -4.20 6.34 7.33
CA PHE A 115 -3.76 5.33 6.37
C PHE A 115 -2.90 5.94 5.26
N TRP A 116 -3.21 7.15 4.79
CA TRP A 116 -2.34 7.87 3.85
C TRP A 116 -0.98 8.24 4.46
N ILE A 117 -0.93 8.63 5.74
CA ILE A 117 0.35 8.81 6.46
C ILE A 117 1.14 7.50 6.45
N THR A 118 0.50 6.39 6.84
CA THR A 118 1.13 5.08 6.96
C THR A 118 1.66 4.58 5.60
N ALA A 119 0.92 4.83 4.51
CA ALA A 119 1.36 4.54 3.16
C ALA A 119 2.61 5.36 2.79
N GLY A 120 2.57 6.68 2.99
CA GLY A 120 3.71 7.57 2.72
C GLY A 120 4.97 7.17 3.52
N GLU A 121 4.81 6.86 4.81
CA GLU A 121 5.91 6.38 5.68
C GLU A 121 6.53 5.08 5.17
N SER A 122 5.69 4.12 4.75
CA SER A 122 6.15 2.82 4.27
C SER A 122 6.92 2.92 2.96
N ILE A 123 6.47 3.80 2.04
CA ILE A 123 7.20 4.07 0.79
C ILE A 123 8.53 4.78 1.08
N LEU A 124 8.53 5.77 1.96
CA LEU A 124 9.75 6.47 2.36
C LEU A 124 10.77 5.52 3.00
N TYR A 125 10.30 4.58 3.82
CA TYR A 125 11.15 3.54 4.40
C TYR A 125 11.76 2.64 3.32
N LEU A 126 10.98 2.23 2.31
CA LEU A 126 11.47 1.47 1.16
C LEU A 126 12.56 2.23 0.38
N ILE A 127 12.32 3.51 0.08
CA ILE A 127 13.29 4.39 -0.62
C ILE A 127 14.60 4.48 0.18
N ARG A 128 14.52 4.61 1.50
CA ARG A 128 15.71 4.68 2.38
C ARG A 128 16.53 3.39 2.35
N ILE A 129 15.88 2.23 2.37
CA ILE A 129 16.56 0.94 2.21
C ILE A 129 17.27 0.89 0.85
N ALA A 130 16.57 1.27 -0.22
CA ALA A 130 17.14 1.32 -1.57
C ALA A 130 18.38 2.23 -1.66
N LYS A 131 18.30 3.45 -1.10
CA LYS A 131 19.42 4.41 -1.02
C LYS A 131 20.61 3.81 -0.28
N SER A 132 20.37 3.21 0.90
CA SER A 132 21.43 2.60 1.71
C SER A 132 22.12 1.41 1.04
N SER A 133 21.41 0.73 0.14
CA SER A 133 21.93 -0.44 -0.61
C SER A 133 22.62 -0.09 -1.93
N GLY A 134 22.70 1.19 -2.30
CA GLY A 134 23.26 1.64 -3.58
C GLY A 134 22.38 1.33 -4.81
N GLN A 135 21.14 0.87 -4.61
CA GLN A 135 20.19 0.55 -5.67
C GLN A 135 19.43 1.78 -6.20
N PHE A 136 19.61 2.94 -5.57
CA PHE A 136 18.94 4.19 -5.88
C PHE A 136 19.94 5.28 -6.25
N VAL A 137 19.83 5.81 -7.47
CA VAL A 137 20.51 7.03 -7.91
C VAL A 137 19.44 8.12 -7.99
N VAL A 138 19.51 9.10 -7.09
CA VAL A 138 18.64 10.29 -7.15
C VAL A 138 18.93 11.01 -8.47
N SER A 139 17.90 11.22 -9.27
CA SER A 139 17.92 12.21 -10.35
C SER A 139 17.03 13.37 -9.92
N ASP A 140 17.35 14.59 -10.37
CA ASP A 140 16.65 15.82 -9.98
C ASP A 140 15.13 15.64 -10.02
N ILE A 141 14.52 15.55 -8.83
CA ILE A 141 13.10 15.28 -8.70
C ILE A 141 12.36 16.56 -9.02
N ASN A 142 11.69 16.57 -10.18
CA ASN A 142 10.85 17.68 -10.58
C ASN A 142 9.56 17.66 -9.73
N LEU A 143 9.61 18.27 -8.54
CA LEU A 143 8.49 18.46 -7.60
C LEU A 143 7.34 19.30 -8.20
N THR A 144 7.57 19.92 -9.37
CA THR A 144 6.59 20.69 -10.14
C THR A 144 5.38 19.87 -10.59
N PHE A 145 5.53 18.55 -10.79
CA PHE A 145 4.41 17.68 -11.19
C PHE A 145 3.34 17.57 -10.09
N VAL A 146 3.75 17.45 -8.82
CA VAL A 146 2.81 17.36 -7.68
C VAL A 146 2.22 18.74 -7.36
N GLY A 147 3.01 19.81 -7.45
CA GLY A 147 2.52 21.17 -7.17
C GLY A 147 1.48 21.70 -8.17
N SER A 148 1.50 21.22 -9.42
CA SER A 148 0.59 21.69 -10.49
C SER A 148 -0.72 20.90 -10.59
N HIS A 149 -0.71 19.58 -10.36
CA HIS A 149 -1.93 18.77 -10.28
C HIS A 149 -2.59 18.78 -8.89
N PHE A 150 -1.80 19.06 -7.86
CA PHE A 150 -2.21 19.01 -6.46
C PHE A 150 -2.14 20.38 -5.77
N ALA A 151 -2.49 21.43 -6.52
CA ALA A 151 -2.82 22.72 -5.94
C ALA A 151 -4.10 22.56 -5.10
N ILE A 152 -3.93 22.14 -3.85
CA ILE A 152 -4.96 22.25 -2.81
C ILE A 152 -5.04 23.74 -2.49
N GLU A 153 -5.67 24.50 -3.37
CA GLU A 153 -6.02 25.89 -3.11
C GLU A 153 -6.92 25.96 -1.87
N GLY A 154 -6.66 26.98 -1.06
CA GLY A 154 -7.01 27.02 0.34
C GLY A 154 -8.47 26.70 0.67
N GLN A 155 -8.63 25.98 1.78
CA GLN A 155 -9.81 25.97 2.65
C GLN A 155 -11.16 25.90 1.92
N SER A 156 -11.45 24.79 1.24
CA SER A 156 -12.84 24.48 0.91
C SER A 156 -13.61 24.23 2.23
N LYS A 157 -14.33 25.24 2.72
CA LYS A 157 -15.17 25.13 3.94
C LYS A 157 -16.44 24.30 3.72
N SER A 158 -16.70 23.83 2.50
CA SER A 158 -17.86 22.99 2.16
C SER A 158 -17.45 21.52 2.01
N GLN A 159 -18.36 20.63 2.42
CA GLN A 159 -18.24 19.18 2.23
C GLN A 159 -18.07 18.81 0.75
N GLU A 160 -18.74 19.53 -0.15
CA GLU A 160 -18.64 19.32 -1.60
C GLU A 160 -17.22 19.60 -2.12
N GLY A 161 -16.59 20.70 -1.69
CA GLY A 161 -15.22 21.01 -2.12
C GLY A 161 -14.17 20.01 -1.61
N LEU A 162 -14.40 19.42 -0.42
CA LEU A 162 -13.59 18.32 0.11
C LEU A 162 -13.68 17.07 -0.77
N LEU A 163 -14.88 16.67 -1.16
CA LEU A 163 -15.09 15.50 -2.01
C LEU A 163 -14.51 15.70 -3.42
N VAL A 164 -14.67 16.89 -4.00
CA VAL A 164 -14.08 17.22 -5.31
C VAL A 164 -12.55 17.17 -5.26
N SER A 165 -11.93 17.74 -4.22
CA SER A 165 -10.47 17.72 -4.05
C SER A 165 -9.96 16.30 -3.84
N SER A 166 -10.70 15.49 -3.08
CA SER A 166 -10.39 14.10 -2.81
C SER A 166 -10.53 13.20 -4.05
N ALA A 167 -11.53 13.45 -4.90
CA ALA A 167 -11.65 12.76 -6.18
C ALA A 167 -10.47 13.06 -7.12
N ARG A 168 -10.08 14.33 -7.24
CA ARG A 168 -8.89 14.73 -8.03
C ARG A 168 -7.60 14.09 -7.52
N PHE A 169 -7.48 13.96 -6.20
CA PHE A 169 -6.36 13.26 -5.58
C PHE A 169 -6.27 11.81 -6.02
N ILE A 170 -7.35 11.05 -5.86
CA ILE A 170 -7.29 9.62 -6.17
C ILE A 170 -7.09 9.39 -7.67
N ASP A 171 -7.61 10.25 -8.54
CA ASP A 171 -7.32 10.23 -9.98
C ASP A 171 -5.82 10.44 -10.26
N SER A 172 -5.19 11.40 -9.56
CA SER A 172 -3.76 11.68 -9.69
C SER A 172 -2.91 10.51 -9.18
N VAL A 173 -3.28 9.94 -8.03
CA VAL A 173 -2.62 8.73 -7.49
C VAL A 173 -2.79 7.56 -8.46
N SER A 174 -3.98 7.38 -9.03
CA SER A 174 -4.26 6.31 -9.99
C SER A 174 -3.33 6.36 -11.19
N LEU A 175 -3.04 7.54 -11.73
CA LEU A 175 -2.09 7.72 -12.85
C LEU A 175 -0.66 7.30 -12.46
N ILE A 176 -0.21 7.66 -11.26
CA ILE A 176 1.10 7.28 -10.76
C ILE A 176 1.16 5.76 -10.51
N MET A 177 0.08 5.18 -9.97
CA MET A 177 0.01 3.77 -9.58
C MET A 177 0.02 2.80 -10.76
N ILE A 178 -0.41 3.20 -11.97
CA ILE A 178 -0.36 2.35 -13.16
C ILE A 178 1.05 1.80 -13.41
N ASN A 179 2.08 2.63 -13.18
CA ASN A 179 3.47 2.23 -13.43
C ASN A 179 4.14 1.62 -12.19
N LEU A 180 3.74 2.04 -10.99
CA LEU A 180 4.41 1.63 -9.75
C LEU A 180 3.81 0.41 -9.09
N TRP A 181 2.53 0.13 -9.32
CA TRP A 181 1.86 -0.99 -8.67
C TRP A 181 2.45 -2.35 -9.03
N PRO A 182 2.79 -2.65 -10.31
CA PRO A 182 3.43 -3.92 -10.65
C PRO A 182 4.76 -4.12 -9.91
N PHE A 183 5.53 -3.04 -9.72
CA PHE A 183 6.76 -3.08 -8.94
C PHE A 183 6.49 -3.37 -7.46
N LEU A 184 5.51 -2.69 -6.85
CA LEU A 184 5.16 -2.84 -5.44
C LEU A 184 4.53 -4.20 -5.11
N ALA A 185 3.66 -4.70 -5.99
CA ALA A 185 2.94 -5.95 -5.84
C ALA A 185 3.81 -7.19 -6.09
N ASN A 186 4.91 -7.04 -6.82
CA ASN A 186 5.79 -8.14 -7.23
C ASN A 186 6.20 -9.03 -6.04
N GLY A 187 5.99 -10.33 -6.19
CA GLY A 187 6.35 -11.35 -5.21
C GLY A 187 5.25 -11.67 -4.20
N HIS A 188 4.08 -11.04 -4.30
CA HIS A 188 2.94 -11.23 -3.40
C HIS A 188 1.68 -11.55 -4.20
N SER A 189 1.29 -12.83 -4.20
CA SER A 189 0.26 -13.41 -5.08
C SER A 189 -1.09 -12.70 -5.03
N TYR A 190 -1.50 -12.20 -3.86
CA TYR A 190 -2.76 -11.46 -3.71
C TYR A 190 -2.68 -10.07 -4.35
N MET A 191 -1.57 -9.37 -4.14
CA MET A 191 -1.38 -8.01 -4.63
C MET A 191 -1.22 -7.97 -6.14
N GLU A 192 -0.56 -8.98 -6.71
CA GLU A 192 -0.39 -9.12 -8.17
C GLU A 192 -1.72 -9.34 -8.91
N CYS A 193 -2.77 -9.79 -8.20
CA CYS A 193 -4.12 -9.90 -8.76
C CYS A 193 -4.84 -8.55 -8.89
N ILE A 194 -4.36 -7.53 -8.19
CA ILE A 194 -4.94 -6.18 -8.22
C ILE A 194 -4.24 -5.43 -9.36
N GLU A 195 -5.01 -4.87 -10.28
CA GLU A 195 -4.45 -4.11 -11.41
C GLU A 195 -4.03 -2.70 -10.99
N ASN A 196 -4.92 -2.00 -10.28
CA ASN A 196 -4.66 -0.68 -9.74
C ASN A 196 -5.50 -0.48 -8.46
N PRO A 197 -4.86 -0.34 -7.28
CA PRO A 197 -5.59 -0.21 -6.02
C PRO A 197 -6.34 1.12 -5.88
N ALA A 198 -5.99 2.16 -6.64
CA ALA A 198 -6.69 3.44 -6.63
C ALA A 198 -7.94 3.43 -7.53
N ASN A 199 -8.05 2.46 -8.46
CA ASN A 199 -9.18 2.35 -9.36
C ASN A 199 -10.16 1.25 -8.91
N PHE A 200 -11.05 1.59 -7.98
CA PHE A 200 -12.09 0.66 -7.52
C PHE A 200 -13.20 0.41 -8.55
N ARG A 201 -13.28 1.20 -9.63
CA ARG A 201 -14.22 0.91 -10.73
C ARG A 201 -13.75 -0.28 -11.58
N SER A 202 -12.45 -0.55 -11.64
CA SER A 202 -11.86 -1.67 -12.41
C SER A 202 -11.49 -2.88 -11.56
N LEU A 203 -11.75 -2.86 -10.25
CA LEU A 203 -11.56 -4.00 -9.34
C LEU A 203 -12.59 -5.14 -9.55
N GLN A 204 -13.08 -5.31 -10.79
CA GLN A 204 -13.47 -6.62 -11.25
C GLN A 204 -12.22 -7.48 -11.22
N ILE A 205 -12.09 -8.28 -10.16
CA ILE A 205 -11.08 -9.32 -10.04
C ILE A 205 -11.11 -10.09 -11.36
N THR A 206 -10.15 -9.84 -12.24
CA THR A 206 -10.11 -10.58 -13.49
C THR A 206 -9.83 -12.03 -13.11
N ASN A 207 -10.66 -12.95 -13.62
CA ASN A 207 -10.40 -14.38 -13.60
C ASN A 207 -9.19 -14.72 -14.49
N SER A 208 -8.10 -13.96 -14.37
CA SER A 208 -6.86 -14.28 -15.04
C SER A 208 -6.22 -15.43 -14.27
N ASN A 209 -6.04 -16.54 -14.98
CA ASN A 209 -5.34 -17.75 -14.54
C ASN A 209 -3.85 -17.51 -14.23
N LYS A 210 -3.40 -16.26 -14.00
CA LYS A 210 -2.00 -15.88 -13.79
C LYS A 210 -1.41 -16.42 -12.47
N CYS A 211 -2.25 -16.71 -11.47
CA CYS A 211 -1.82 -17.35 -10.23
C CYS A 211 -1.80 -18.88 -10.31
N ARG A 212 -1.69 -19.46 -11.51
CA ARG A 212 -1.34 -20.88 -11.63
C ARG A 212 0.13 -21.00 -11.24
N ASN A 213 0.39 -21.74 -10.16
CA ASN A 213 1.69 -22.37 -9.93
C ASN A 213 2.05 -23.16 -11.19
N ASP A 214 2.85 -22.58 -12.07
CA ASP A 214 3.80 -23.36 -12.82
C ASP A 214 5.10 -23.26 -12.03
N GLY A 215 5.57 -24.40 -11.53
CA GLY A 215 6.87 -24.58 -10.89
C GLY A 215 8.01 -24.40 -11.90
N ARG A 216 7.91 -23.39 -12.76
CA ARG A 216 9.04 -22.81 -13.46
C ARG A 216 9.51 -21.67 -12.60
N ASN A 217 10.74 -21.82 -12.11
CA ASN A 217 11.66 -20.71 -12.01
C ASN A 217 11.65 -19.93 -13.34
N ALA A 218 10.64 -19.08 -13.56
CA ALA A 218 10.79 -17.92 -14.40
C ALA A 218 11.66 -17.00 -13.57
N GLY A 219 12.97 -17.22 -13.66
CA GLY A 219 13.95 -16.32 -13.11
C GLY A 219 13.68 -14.92 -13.64
N TYR A 220 12.98 -14.12 -12.84
CA TYR A 220 13.12 -12.67 -12.82
C TYR A 220 14.41 -12.28 -12.07
N VAL A 221 15.38 -13.20 -12.01
CA VAL A 221 16.79 -12.88 -11.82
C VAL A 221 17.32 -12.51 -13.21
N GLY A 222 17.27 -11.23 -13.54
CA GLY A 222 17.97 -10.68 -14.72
C GLY A 222 17.10 -9.94 -15.73
N LYS A 223 16.50 -8.81 -15.34
CA LYS A 223 16.14 -7.76 -16.31
C LYS A 223 15.99 -6.34 -15.77
N TYR A 224 16.46 -6.02 -14.55
CA TYR A 224 16.51 -4.64 -14.06
C TYR A 224 17.85 -3.98 -14.44
N GLY A 225 18.04 -3.77 -15.74
CA GLY A 225 19.18 -3.04 -16.26
C GLY A 225 18.95 -1.53 -16.12
N GLY A 226 19.63 -0.90 -15.16
CA GLY A 226 20.10 0.51 -15.11
C GLY A 226 19.20 1.71 -15.41
N ARG A 227 18.25 1.64 -16.37
CA ARG A 227 17.45 2.77 -16.86
C ARG A 227 15.99 2.74 -16.41
N GLU A 228 15.39 1.56 -16.25
CA GLU A 228 14.01 1.40 -15.75
C GLU A 228 13.92 1.65 -14.23
N CYS A 229 15.01 1.42 -13.49
CA CYS A 229 15.12 1.67 -12.05
C CYS A 229 14.88 3.15 -11.68
N ILE A 230 15.32 4.09 -12.51
CA ILE A 230 15.26 5.53 -12.18
C ILE A 230 13.82 6.08 -12.24
N VAL A 231 13.02 5.59 -13.20
CA VAL A 231 11.63 6.01 -13.38
C VAL A 231 10.74 5.52 -12.24
N GLU A 232 10.99 4.29 -11.76
CA GLU A 232 10.27 3.69 -10.63
C GLU A 232 10.53 4.44 -9.32
N TRP A 233 11.78 4.83 -9.04
CA TRP A 233 12.09 5.52 -7.79
C TRP A 233 11.61 6.97 -7.73
N ASN A 234 11.69 7.70 -8.83
CA ASN A 234 11.12 9.05 -8.90
C ASN A 234 9.60 9.01 -8.72
N GLY A 235 8.94 8.01 -9.32
CA GLY A 235 7.51 7.77 -9.11
C GLY A 235 7.19 7.42 -7.65
N LEU A 236 7.98 6.54 -7.01
CA LEU A 236 7.78 6.20 -5.59
C LEU A 236 7.95 7.42 -4.69
N HIS A 237 8.94 8.26 -4.96
CA HIS A 237 9.13 9.50 -4.22
C HIS A 237 7.94 10.45 -4.39
N GLN A 238 7.48 10.65 -5.64
CA GLN A 238 6.28 11.45 -5.92
C GLN A 238 5.05 10.89 -5.20
N LEU A 239 4.86 9.57 -5.23
CA LEU A 239 3.75 8.90 -4.56
C LEU A 239 3.81 9.12 -3.04
N ALA A 240 4.98 9.01 -2.42
CA ALA A 240 5.16 9.27 -0.99
C ALA A 240 4.78 10.72 -0.64
N VAL A 241 5.22 11.69 -1.45
CA VAL A 241 4.86 13.10 -1.27
C VAL A 241 3.35 13.29 -1.41
N CYS A 242 2.72 12.73 -2.45
CA CYS A 242 1.26 12.82 -2.64
C CYS A 242 0.49 12.25 -1.43
N CYS A 243 0.88 11.08 -0.94
CA CYS A 243 0.27 10.46 0.24
C CYS A 243 0.31 11.40 1.45
N LEU A 244 1.47 11.98 1.72
CA LEU A 244 1.67 12.83 2.89
C LEU A 244 0.96 14.18 2.76
N VAL A 245 1.10 14.86 1.60
CA VAL A 245 0.43 16.15 1.37
C VAL A 245 -1.08 16.02 1.51
N TYR A 246 -1.67 14.97 0.93
CA TYR A 246 -3.10 14.69 1.07
C TYR A 246 -3.48 14.33 2.51
N ALA A 247 -2.67 13.52 3.19
CA ALA A 247 -2.91 13.20 4.59
C ALA A 247 -2.91 14.45 5.49
N ARG A 248 -1.99 15.40 5.27
CA ARG A 248 -2.00 16.69 5.98
C ARG A 248 -3.25 17.48 5.67
N TYR A 249 -3.69 17.52 4.41
CA TYR A 249 -4.94 18.18 4.05
C TYR A 249 -6.12 17.63 4.84
N LEU A 250 -6.30 16.30 4.86
CA LEU A 250 -7.36 15.66 5.65
C LEU A 250 -7.20 15.89 7.16
N ALA A 251 -5.98 15.76 7.69
CA ALA A 251 -5.70 15.96 9.10
C ALA A 251 -5.99 17.40 9.56
N ASN A 252 -5.67 18.39 8.72
CA ASN A 252 -5.95 19.80 8.98
C ASN A 252 -7.46 20.08 9.07
N ILE A 253 -8.28 19.39 8.28
CA ILE A 253 -9.74 19.49 8.35
C ILE A 253 -10.25 18.92 9.68
N CYS A 254 -9.67 17.81 10.15
CA CYS A 254 -10.12 17.13 11.36
C CYS A 254 -9.68 17.82 12.65
N HIS A 255 -8.41 18.24 12.72
CA HIS A 255 -7.75 18.62 13.98
C HIS A 255 -7.13 20.01 13.95
N GLY A 256 -7.19 20.72 12.82
CA GLY A 256 -6.50 21.98 12.61
C GLY A 256 -4.99 21.84 12.35
N PRO A 257 -4.34 22.97 12.01
CA PRO A 257 -2.95 23.00 11.52
C PRO A 257 -1.89 22.65 12.57
N GLU A 258 -2.19 22.85 13.86
CA GLU A 258 -1.30 22.63 15.01
C GLU A 258 -1.37 21.19 15.56
N SER A 259 -2.12 20.29 14.90
CA SER A 259 -2.33 18.94 15.40
C SER A 259 -1.08 18.06 15.29
N TYR A 260 -0.98 17.05 16.18
CA TYR A 260 0.10 16.05 16.14
C TYR A 260 0.23 15.39 14.75
N LEU A 261 -0.90 15.09 14.09
CA LEU A 261 -0.90 14.49 12.76
C LEU A 261 -0.35 15.44 11.69
N SER A 262 -0.71 16.72 11.74
CA SER A 262 -0.13 17.76 10.87
C SER A 262 1.37 17.92 11.10
N GLY A 263 1.81 17.95 12.37
CA GLY A 263 3.22 18.01 12.75
C GLY A 263 4.02 16.78 12.30
N LYS A 264 3.44 15.58 12.44
CA LYS A 264 4.03 14.32 11.97
C LYS A 264 4.23 14.34 10.45
N VAL A 265 3.23 14.79 9.69
CA VAL A 265 3.38 14.94 8.24
C VAL A 265 4.46 15.96 7.89
N GLY A 266 4.48 17.12 8.56
CA GLY A 266 5.51 18.14 8.34
C GLY A 266 6.94 17.64 8.63
N TYR A 267 7.11 16.74 9.60
CA TYR A 267 8.38 16.05 9.82
C TYR A 267 8.73 15.12 8.66
N LEU A 268 7.80 14.29 8.20
CA LEU A 268 8.03 13.36 7.09
C LEU A 268 8.31 14.06 5.76
N GLU A 269 7.68 15.21 5.50
CA GLU A 269 7.98 16.04 4.33
C GLU A 269 9.40 16.61 4.36
N ARG A 270 9.89 17.02 5.54
CA ARG A 270 11.29 17.46 5.71
C ARG A 270 12.26 16.31 5.44
N VAL A 271 11.98 15.16 6.02
CA VAL A 271 12.77 13.95 5.79
C VAL A 271 12.80 13.57 4.31
N LEU A 272 11.67 13.65 3.59
CA LEU A 272 11.64 13.40 2.15
C LEU A 272 12.56 14.36 1.40
N LYS A 273 12.50 15.67 1.70
CA LYS A 273 13.40 16.67 1.10
C LYS A 273 14.87 16.36 1.36
N GLU A 274 15.21 15.95 2.59
CA GLU A 274 16.57 15.53 2.96
C GLU A 274 16.99 14.21 2.30
N THR A 275 16.04 13.36 1.89
CA THR A 275 16.34 12.10 1.21
C THR A 275 16.75 12.31 -0.26
N VAL A 276 16.44 13.48 -0.84
CA VAL A 276 16.77 13.89 -2.23
C VAL A 276 18.11 14.64 -2.32
N LEU A 277 18.54 15.31 -1.25
CA LEU A 277 19.88 15.89 -1.14
C LEU A 277 20.93 14.83 -0.76
#